data_AF-A0A365H4K0-F1
#
_entry.id   AF-A0A365H4K0-F1
#
_cell.length_a   1.000
_cell.length_b   1.000
_cell.length_c   1.000
_cell.angle_alpha   90.00
_cell.angle_beta   90.00
_cell.angle_gamma   90.00
#
_symmetry.space_group_name_H-M   'P 1'
#
loop_
_entity.id
_entity.type
_entity.pdbx_description
1 polymer ?
#
loop_
_entity_poly.entity_id
_entity_poly.type
_entity_poly.pdbx_seq_one_letter_code
_entity_poly.pdbx_strand_id
1 'polypeptide(L)'
;MISERGDFTVFAEPFSAYYYYSDERASYRYLPAGSPPEAQWSSILSKITDAADTSAVFVRDMAYHVAPRTAEVARLPFVHTFIIRHPLRALLSLHRLLPDFTADETGFEAQYRLAREVQAVTGNPPLIINGDELRDAPENIVHSYCDRVGIPYLPDALSWERGMRKEWGPWARWHHDVAASTGFRPRDAIDHSATTLPARVDAVYEKCLDAYLGMVALKEAADNAI
;
A
#
# COMPACT_ATOMS: atom_id res chain seq x y z
N MET A 1 0.29 13.13 0.80
CA MET A 1 -0.71 13.56 -0.20
C MET A 1 -2.14 13.47 0.32
N ILE A 2 -2.74 12.29 0.51
CA ILE A 2 -4.16 12.20 0.91
C ILE A 2 -4.42 12.91 2.25
N SER A 3 -3.57 12.68 3.24
CA SER A 3 -3.67 13.37 4.53
C SER A 3 -3.51 14.90 4.44
N GLU A 4 -2.78 15.42 3.45
CA GLU A 4 -2.53 16.87 3.30
C GLU A 4 -3.75 17.61 2.77
N ARG A 5 -4.67 16.89 2.13
CA ARG A 5 -5.88 17.50 1.57
C ARG A 5 -6.84 17.98 2.64
N GLY A 6 -6.84 17.33 3.81
CA GLY A 6 -7.73 17.63 4.92
C GLY A 6 -9.21 17.28 4.71
N ASP A 7 -9.58 16.70 3.57
CA ASP A 7 -10.97 16.35 3.20
C ASP A 7 -11.29 14.85 3.37
N PHE A 8 -10.36 14.04 3.86
CA PHE A 8 -10.55 12.61 4.15
C PHE A 8 -10.29 12.26 5.61
N THR A 9 -11.12 11.37 6.15
CA THR A 9 -10.73 10.55 7.31
C THR A 9 -9.79 9.45 6.82
N VAL A 10 -8.53 9.49 7.27
CA VAL A 10 -7.48 8.56 6.82
C VAL A 10 -7.23 7.47 7.84
N PHE A 11 -7.39 6.21 7.43
CA PHE A 11 -6.96 5.04 8.18
C PHE A 11 -5.64 4.51 7.61
N ALA A 12 -4.57 4.64 8.40
CA ALA A 12 -3.24 4.12 8.05
C ALA A 12 -3.03 2.72 8.62
N GLU A 13 -3.05 1.74 7.73
CA GLU A 13 -2.85 0.30 7.96
C GLU A 13 -3.75 -0.31 9.05
N PRO A 14 -5.07 0.00 9.10
CA PRO A 14 -5.94 -0.53 10.16
C PRO A 14 -5.97 -2.07 10.20
N PHE A 15 -5.86 -2.75 9.05
CA PHE A 15 -5.86 -4.21 9.00
C PHE A 15 -4.53 -4.84 9.44
N SER A 16 -3.48 -4.05 9.70
CA SER A 16 -2.29 -4.59 10.36
C SER A 16 -2.64 -5.14 11.75
N ALA A 17 -3.60 -4.53 12.45
CA ALA A 17 -4.06 -5.01 13.74
C ALA A 17 -4.73 -6.39 13.61
N TYR A 18 -5.56 -6.56 12.57
CA TYR A 18 -6.13 -7.86 12.22
C TYR A 18 -5.05 -8.91 11.96
N TYR A 19 -4.08 -8.57 11.13
CA TYR A 19 -3.05 -9.50 10.68
C TYR A 19 -2.11 -9.98 11.80
N TYR A 20 -1.77 -9.09 12.75
CA TYR A 20 -0.78 -9.39 13.79
C TYR A 20 -1.37 -9.70 15.17
N TYR A 21 -2.58 -9.23 15.49
CA TYR A 21 -3.11 -9.26 16.86
C TYR A 21 -4.48 -9.91 17.00
N SER A 22 -5.29 -10.07 15.94
CA SER A 22 -6.61 -10.70 16.07
C SER A 22 -6.57 -12.17 16.49
N ASP A 23 -7.73 -12.75 16.80
CA ASP A 23 -7.87 -14.19 17.06
C ASP A 23 -7.60 -15.03 15.80
N GLU A 24 -7.80 -14.41 14.62
CA GLU A 24 -7.57 -15.00 13.30
C GLU A 24 -6.21 -14.59 12.69
N ARG A 25 -5.31 -14.01 13.50
CA ARG A 25 -4.03 -13.48 13.01
C ARG A 25 -3.26 -14.50 12.19
N ALA A 26 -2.75 -14.04 11.04
CA ALA A 26 -1.93 -14.87 10.15
C ALA A 26 -0.43 -14.77 10.46
N SER A 27 -0.01 -13.85 11.33
CA SER A 27 1.39 -13.70 11.74
C SER A 27 1.53 -13.59 13.26
N TYR A 28 2.64 -14.15 13.75
CA TYR A 28 3.02 -14.15 15.16
C TYR A 28 4.26 -13.29 15.43
N ARG A 29 4.65 -12.43 14.47
CA ARG A 29 5.87 -11.61 14.53
C ARG A 29 6.04 -10.84 15.85
N TYR A 30 4.94 -10.33 16.40
CA TYR A 30 4.97 -9.46 17.58
C TYR A 30 4.54 -10.17 18.87
N LEU A 31 4.67 -11.50 18.94
CA LEU A 31 4.40 -12.23 20.18
C LEU A 31 5.45 -11.94 21.29
N PRO A 32 5.06 -12.03 22.58
CA PRO A 32 3.70 -12.25 23.06
C PRO A 32 2.85 -10.97 22.91
N ALA A 33 1.72 -11.08 22.22
CA ALA A 33 0.73 -10.02 22.10
C ALA A 33 -0.66 -10.61 22.39
N GLY A 34 -1.48 -9.84 23.09
CA GLY A 34 -2.88 -10.20 23.31
C GLY A 34 -3.69 -10.05 22.02
N SER A 35 -4.96 -10.45 22.12
CA SER A 35 -5.95 -10.25 21.06
C SER A 35 -6.98 -9.22 21.52
N PRO A 36 -6.70 -7.93 21.32
CA PRO A 36 -7.60 -6.90 21.81
C PRO A 36 -8.86 -6.83 20.90
N PRO A 37 -10.02 -6.44 21.43
CA PRO A 37 -11.27 -6.39 20.64
C PRO A 37 -11.17 -5.52 19.39
N GLU A 38 -10.43 -4.41 19.43
CA GLU A 38 -10.24 -3.51 18.30
C GLU A 38 -9.39 -4.10 17.15
N ALA A 39 -8.67 -5.19 17.39
CA ALA A 39 -7.90 -5.88 16.35
C ALA A 39 -8.78 -6.82 15.51
N GLN A 40 -10.02 -7.09 15.91
CA GLN A 40 -10.87 -8.02 15.18
C GLN A 40 -11.32 -7.41 13.85
N TRP A 41 -11.48 -8.29 12.85
CA TRP A 41 -11.90 -7.92 11.49
C TRP A 41 -13.17 -7.05 11.48
N SER A 42 -14.21 -7.50 12.20
CA SER A 42 -15.49 -6.81 12.28
C SER A 42 -15.38 -5.43 12.94
N SER A 43 -14.55 -5.30 13.98
CA SER A 43 -14.32 -4.03 14.65
C SER A 43 -13.62 -3.02 13.75
N ILE A 44 -12.64 -3.47 12.96
CA ILE A 44 -11.94 -2.62 12.00
C ILE A 44 -12.90 -2.17 10.88
N LEU A 45 -13.67 -3.10 10.30
CA LEU A 45 -14.64 -2.75 9.26
C LEU A 45 -15.72 -1.79 9.77
N SER A 46 -16.30 -2.05 10.94
CA SER A 46 -17.28 -1.15 11.56
C SER A 46 -16.71 0.26 11.68
N LYS A 47 -15.49 0.40 12.19
CA LYS A 47 -14.85 1.72 12.34
C LYS A 47 -14.68 2.45 11.01
N ILE A 48 -14.36 1.73 9.94
CA ILE A 48 -14.22 2.29 8.58
C ILE A 48 -15.60 2.71 8.05
N THR A 49 -16.62 1.86 8.19
CA THR A 49 -17.97 2.15 7.70
C THR A 49 -18.65 3.28 8.47
N ASP A 50 -18.51 3.31 9.80
CA ASP A 50 -19.06 4.36 10.64
C ASP A 50 -18.45 5.74 10.30
N ALA A 51 -17.17 5.78 9.94
CA ALA A 51 -16.53 7.00 9.47
C ALA A 51 -17.03 7.42 8.07
N ALA A 52 -17.37 6.45 7.22
CA ALA A 52 -17.89 6.70 5.88
C ALA A 52 -19.31 7.32 5.89
N ASP A 53 -20.07 7.14 6.96
CA ASP A 53 -21.39 7.76 7.14
C ASP A 53 -21.32 9.29 7.29
N THR A 54 -20.16 9.83 7.67
CA THR A 54 -20.00 11.26 8.01
C THR A 54 -18.89 11.96 7.23
N SER A 55 -18.03 11.22 6.53
CA SER A 55 -16.88 11.79 5.82
C SER A 55 -16.43 10.90 4.66
N ALA A 56 -15.70 11.47 3.70
CA ALA A 56 -14.96 10.67 2.75
C ALA A 56 -13.83 9.91 3.47
N VAL A 57 -13.69 8.62 3.20
CA VAL A 57 -12.72 7.75 3.89
C VAL A 57 -11.65 7.26 2.94
N PHE A 58 -10.39 7.32 3.38
CA PHE A 58 -9.26 6.71 2.69
C PHE A 58 -8.59 5.68 3.59
N VAL A 59 -8.53 4.44 3.12
CA VAL A 59 -7.87 3.34 3.82
C VAL A 59 -6.62 2.95 3.05
N ARG A 60 -5.45 3.04 3.69
CA ARG A 60 -4.18 2.58 3.13
C ARG A 60 -3.74 1.36 3.90
N ASP A 61 -3.61 0.22 3.24
CA ASP A 61 -3.11 -1.00 3.88
C ASP A 61 -2.05 -1.71 3.04
N MET A 62 -1.30 -2.62 3.67
CA MET A 62 -0.49 -3.58 2.94
C MET A 62 -1.38 -4.75 2.52
N ALA A 63 -1.31 -5.18 1.26
CA ALA A 63 -2.21 -6.23 0.76
C ALA A 63 -2.10 -7.55 1.55
N TYR A 64 -0.92 -7.87 2.12
CA TYR A 64 -0.76 -9.08 2.94
C TYR A 64 -1.53 -9.00 4.26
N HIS A 65 -1.82 -7.81 4.80
CA HIS A 65 -2.62 -7.67 6.02
C HIS A 65 -4.03 -8.24 5.86
N VAL A 66 -4.55 -8.23 4.63
CA VAL A 66 -5.89 -8.74 4.30
C VAL A 66 -5.86 -10.01 3.46
N ALA A 67 -4.70 -10.64 3.27
CA ALA A 67 -4.56 -11.81 2.41
C ALA A 67 -5.51 -12.98 2.76
N PRO A 68 -5.75 -13.32 4.05
CA PRO A 68 -6.72 -14.35 4.42
C PRO A 68 -8.17 -14.05 3.98
N ARG A 69 -8.48 -12.76 3.77
CA ARG A 69 -9.82 -12.25 3.41
C ARG A 69 -9.85 -11.56 2.06
N THR A 70 -8.92 -11.90 1.16
CA THR A 70 -8.79 -11.29 -0.18
C THR A 70 -10.13 -11.18 -0.92
N ALA A 71 -10.90 -12.27 -0.93
CA ALA A 71 -12.18 -12.34 -1.63
C ALA A 71 -13.25 -11.44 -0.98
N GLU A 72 -13.28 -11.36 0.35
CA GLU A 72 -14.19 -10.47 1.06
C GLU A 72 -13.83 -9.01 0.80
N VAL A 73 -12.55 -8.65 0.90
CA VAL A 73 -12.04 -7.29 0.65
C VAL A 73 -12.40 -6.81 -0.75
N ALA A 74 -12.19 -7.65 -1.76
CA ALA A 74 -12.47 -7.31 -3.16
C ALA A 74 -13.95 -7.05 -3.46
N ARG A 75 -14.86 -7.49 -2.58
CA ARG A 75 -16.31 -7.26 -2.68
C ARG A 75 -16.80 -6.09 -1.83
N LEU A 76 -15.92 -5.49 -1.02
CA LEU A 76 -16.27 -4.29 -0.28
C LEU A 76 -16.58 -3.15 -1.27
N PRO A 77 -17.48 -2.21 -0.91
CA PRO A 77 -17.85 -1.10 -1.77
C PRO A 77 -16.76 -0.01 -1.79
N PHE A 78 -15.52 -0.41 -2.05
CA PHE A 78 -14.35 0.47 -2.11
C PHE A 78 -13.97 0.76 -3.56
N VAL A 79 -13.42 1.95 -3.79
CA VAL A 79 -12.62 2.21 -4.98
C VAL A 79 -11.22 1.66 -4.71
N HIS A 80 -10.97 0.42 -5.16
CA HIS A 80 -9.68 -0.24 -4.98
C HIS A 80 -8.62 0.36 -5.90
N THR A 81 -7.54 0.83 -5.31
CA THR A 81 -6.36 1.32 -6.04
C THR A 81 -5.10 0.67 -5.48
N PHE A 82 -4.08 0.53 -6.31
CA PHE A 82 -2.82 -0.12 -5.93
C PHE A 82 -1.64 0.76 -6.31
N ILE A 83 -0.60 0.76 -5.49
CA ILE A 83 0.69 1.36 -5.83
C ILE A 83 1.74 0.25 -5.95
N ILE A 84 2.47 0.24 -7.06
CA ILE A 84 3.53 -0.75 -7.33
C ILE A 84 4.90 -0.08 -7.35
N ARG A 85 5.94 -0.87 -7.12
CA ARG A 85 7.34 -0.44 -7.22
C ARG A 85 8.18 -1.63 -7.60
N HIS A 86 9.25 -1.41 -8.37
CA HIS A 86 10.12 -2.49 -8.81
C HIS A 86 10.66 -3.29 -7.59
N PRO A 87 10.59 -4.65 -7.60
CA PRO A 87 10.95 -5.51 -6.48
C PRO A 87 12.35 -5.25 -5.93
N LEU A 88 13.35 -5.07 -6.81
CA LEU A 88 14.72 -4.74 -6.39
C LEU A 88 14.76 -3.60 -5.36
N ARG A 89 14.06 -2.50 -5.64
CA ARG A 89 14.02 -1.31 -4.78
C ARG A 89 13.23 -1.55 -3.51
N ALA A 90 12.07 -2.19 -3.65
CA ALA A 90 11.18 -2.45 -2.52
C ALA A 90 11.83 -3.41 -1.53
N LEU A 91 12.40 -4.52 -2.00
CA LEU A 91 13.01 -5.56 -1.17
C LEU A 91 14.30 -5.11 -0.49
N LEU A 92 15.16 -4.34 -1.16
CA LEU A 92 16.34 -3.75 -0.51
C LEU A 92 15.95 -2.77 0.61
N SER A 93 14.92 -1.95 0.37
CA SER A 93 14.38 -1.06 1.39
C SER A 93 13.75 -1.82 2.56
N LEU A 94 12.96 -2.86 2.26
CA LEU A 94 12.35 -3.76 3.24
C LEU A 94 13.43 -4.44 4.09
N HIS A 95 14.44 -5.03 3.46
CA HIS A 95 15.55 -5.68 4.16
C HIS A 95 16.32 -4.73 5.07
N ARG A 96 16.54 -3.48 4.65
CA ARG A 96 17.19 -2.46 5.50
C ARG A 96 16.38 -2.16 6.78
N LEU A 97 15.06 -2.15 6.69
CA LEU A 97 14.17 -1.74 7.79
C LEU A 97 13.64 -2.91 8.63
N LEU A 98 13.56 -4.11 8.04
CA LEU A 98 13.13 -5.36 8.63
C LEU A 98 13.99 -6.51 8.06
N PRO A 99 15.24 -6.71 8.53
CA PRO A 99 16.18 -7.67 7.93
C PRO A 99 15.72 -9.13 7.95
N ASP A 100 14.79 -9.46 8.84
CA ASP A 100 14.22 -10.78 9.08
C ASP A 100 12.79 -10.92 8.49
N PHE A 101 12.42 -10.10 7.51
CA PHE A 101 11.11 -10.16 6.85
C PHE A 101 10.76 -11.57 6.34
N THR A 102 9.48 -11.95 6.39
CA THR A 102 8.99 -13.20 5.77
C THR A 102 8.62 -12.99 4.30
N ALA A 103 8.49 -14.07 3.52
CA ALA A 103 8.07 -13.97 2.12
C ALA A 103 6.70 -13.24 1.99
N ASP A 104 5.78 -13.45 2.92
CA ASP A 104 4.47 -12.79 2.93
C ASP A 104 4.57 -11.28 3.13
N GLU A 105 5.51 -10.83 3.98
CA GLU A 105 5.73 -9.40 4.28
C GLU A 105 6.35 -8.62 3.11
N THR A 106 6.77 -9.31 2.05
CA THR A 106 7.09 -8.66 0.77
C THR A 106 5.85 -8.04 0.13
N GLY A 107 4.66 -8.63 0.37
CA GLY A 107 3.36 -8.15 -0.08
C GLY A 107 3.05 -8.30 -1.57
N PHE A 108 4.03 -8.65 -2.42
CA PHE A 108 3.85 -8.68 -3.88
C PHE A 108 2.77 -9.66 -4.34
N GLU A 109 2.82 -10.90 -3.85
CA GLU A 109 1.82 -11.92 -4.21
C GLU A 109 0.43 -11.58 -3.70
N ALA A 110 0.33 -11.09 -2.46
CA ALA A 110 -0.93 -10.68 -1.87
C ALA A 110 -1.55 -9.52 -2.66
N GLN A 111 -0.72 -8.55 -3.08
CA GLN A 111 -1.15 -7.41 -3.87
C GLN A 111 -1.67 -7.85 -5.25
N TYR A 112 -0.91 -8.70 -5.94
CA TYR A 112 -1.32 -9.22 -7.24
C TYR A 112 -2.60 -10.06 -7.15
N ARG A 113 -2.72 -10.91 -6.12
CA ARG A 113 -3.93 -11.71 -5.87
C ARG A 113 -5.14 -10.82 -5.61
N LEU A 114 -5.01 -9.80 -4.78
CA LEU A 114 -6.11 -8.87 -4.48
C LEU A 114 -6.51 -8.08 -5.73
N ALA A 115 -5.57 -7.59 -6.52
CA ALA A 115 -5.88 -6.88 -7.77
C ALA A 115 -6.61 -7.78 -8.78
N ARG A 116 -6.21 -9.04 -8.89
CA ARG A 116 -6.90 -10.05 -9.72
C ARG A 116 -8.32 -10.34 -9.26
N GLU A 117 -8.52 -10.46 -7.95
CA GLU A 117 -9.86 -10.69 -7.39
C GLU A 117 -10.76 -9.46 -7.58
N VAL A 118 -10.23 -8.25 -7.38
CA VAL A 118 -10.95 -7.01 -7.68
C VAL A 118 -11.34 -6.95 -9.15
N GLN A 119 -10.44 -7.30 -10.08
CA GLN A 119 -10.76 -7.37 -11.50
C GLN A 119 -11.87 -8.39 -11.78
N ALA A 120 -11.81 -9.56 -11.15
CA ALA A 120 -12.82 -10.60 -11.33
C ALA A 120 -14.21 -10.18 -10.82
N VAL A 121 -14.27 -9.45 -9.70
CA VAL A 121 -15.53 -8.96 -9.10
C VAL A 121 -16.12 -7.79 -9.87
N THR A 122 -15.28 -6.84 -10.31
CA THR A 122 -15.73 -5.58 -10.94
C THR A 122 -15.84 -5.66 -12.47
N GLY A 123 -15.26 -6.70 -13.08
CA GLY A 123 -15.15 -6.85 -14.53
C GLY A 123 -14.12 -5.91 -15.18
N ASN A 124 -13.47 -5.03 -14.41
CA ASN A 124 -12.53 -4.02 -14.90
C ASN A 124 -11.20 -4.13 -14.13
N PRO A 125 -10.04 -3.93 -14.80
CA PRO A 125 -8.78 -3.87 -14.07
C PRO A 125 -8.78 -2.69 -13.08
N PRO A 126 -8.26 -2.87 -11.85
CA PRO A 126 -8.21 -1.78 -10.87
C PRO A 126 -7.24 -0.68 -11.31
N LEU A 127 -7.38 0.51 -10.72
CA LEU A 127 -6.41 1.58 -10.91
C LEU A 127 -5.08 1.23 -10.23
N ILE A 128 -3.99 1.24 -11.00
CA ILE A 128 -2.65 0.93 -10.54
C ILE A 128 -1.72 2.11 -10.84
N ILE A 129 -1.05 2.62 -9.81
CA ILE A 129 -0.03 3.68 -9.91
C ILE A 129 1.35 3.05 -9.76
N ASN A 130 2.27 3.40 -10.66
CA ASN A 130 3.68 3.09 -10.45
C ASN A 130 4.32 4.16 -9.55
N GLY A 131 4.85 3.76 -8.40
CA GLY A 131 5.45 4.66 -7.42
C GLY A 131 6.73 5.35 -7.93
N ASP A 132 7.47 4.74 -8.85
CA ASP A 132 8.65 5.37 -9.45
C ASP A 132 8.23 6.41 -10.53
N GLU A 133 7.10 6.24 -11.21
CA GLU A 133 6.51 7.26 -12.11
C GLU A 133 5.91 8.42 -11.31
N LEU A 134 5.18 8.11 -10.23
CA LEU A 134 4.62 9.10 -9.30
C LEU A 134 5.69 10.05 -8.74
N ARG A 135 6.88 9.53 -8.42
CA ARG A 135 7.97 10.35 -7.90
C ARG A 135 8.57 11.29 -8.95
N ASP A 136 8.58 10.87 -10.21
CA ASP A 136 9.17 11.65 -11.30
C ASP A 136 8.20 12.70 -11.86
N ALA A 137 6.89 12.41 -11.84
CA ALA A 137 5.85 13.29 -12.34
C ALA A 137 4.65 13.38 -11.37
N PRO A 138 4.84 13.88 -10.13
CA PRO A 138 3.81 13.82 -9.08
C PRO A 138 2.54 14.58 -9.44
N GLU A 139 2.65 15.76 -10.04
CA GLU A 139 1.49 16.57 -10.45
C GLU A 139 0.62 15.82 -11.46
N ASN A 140 1.23 15.31 -12.54
CA ASN A 140 0.51 14.60 -13.60
C ASN A 140 -0.14 13.31 -13.09
N ILE A 141 0.61 12.51 -12.32
CA ILE A 141 0.11 11.22 -11.83
C ILE A 141 -0.98 11.41 -10.78
N VAL A 142 -0.84 12.37 -9.87
CA VAL A 142 -1.88 12.63 -8.84
C VAL A 142 -3.11 13.27 -9.45
N HIS A 143 -2.97 14.15 -10.44
CA HIS A 143 -4.12 14.67 -11.18
C HIS A 143 -4.91 13.54 -11.84
N SER A 144 -4.23 12.67 -12.60
CA SER A 144 -4.86 11.51 -13.25
C SER A 144 -5.50 10.55 -12.24
N TYR A 145 -4.84 10.31 -11.10
CA TYR A 145 -5.41 9.52 -10.01
C TYR A 145 -6.71 10.14 -9.49
N CYS A 146 -6.70 11.44 -9.19
CA CYS A 146 -7.86 12.17 -8.69
C CYS A 146 -9.05 12.08 -9.66
N ASP A 147 -8.81 12.29 -10.96
CA ASP A 147 -9.83 12.16 -12.00
C ASP A 147 -10.43 10.75 -12.04
N ARG A 148 -9.58 9.71 -12.02
CA ARG A 148 -10.02 8.30 -12.12
C ARG A 148 -10.78 7.81 -10.91
N VAL A 149 -10.48 8.32 -9.71
CA VAL A 149 -11.21 7.96 -8.47
C VAL A 149 -12.36 8.92 -8.16
N GLY A 150 -12.55 9.97 -8.96
CA GLY A 150 -13.67 10.91 -8.85
C GLY A 150 -13.54 11.92 -7.70
N ILE A 151 -12.33 12.38 -7.40
CA ILE A 151 -12.07 13.38 -6.34
C ILE A 151 -11.38 14.62 -6.92
N PRO A 152 -11.55 15.83 -6.35
CA PRO A 152 -10.90 17.04 -6.86
C PRO A 152 -9.38 16.97 -6.73
N TYR A 153 -8.61 17.36 -7.76
CA TYR A 153 -7.17 17.56 -7.63
C TYR A 153 -6.86 18.82 -6.80
N LEU A 154 -6.00 18.69 -5.79
CA LEU A 154 -5.55 19.80 -4.94
C LEU A 154 -4.01 19.88 -5.03
N PRO A 155 -3.43 20.87 -5.72
CA PRO A 155 -1.98 20.94 -5.93
C PRO A 155 -1.20 21.07 -4.62
N ASP A 156 -1.76 21.81 -3.65
CA ASP A 156 -1.14 22.00 -2.33
C ASP A 156 -0.98 20.68 -1.55
N ALA A 157 -1.77 19.65 -1.88
CA ALA A 157 -1.67 18.34 -1.25
C ALA A 157 -0.40 17.56 -1.63
N LEU A 158 0.39 18.06 -2.58
CA LEU A 158 1.71 17.52 -2.93
C LEU A 158 2.83 18.05 -2.05
N SER A 159 2.55 19.03 -1.19
CA SER A 159 3.48 19.61 -0.23
C SER A 159 3.06 19.27 1.20
N TRP A 160 4.04 19.13 2.10
CA TRP A 160 3.78 18.87 3.52
C TRP A 160 4.85 19.50 4.41
N GLU A 161 4.49 19.69 5.68
CA GLU A 161 5.46 20.09 6.69
C GLU A 161 6.38 18.92 7.08
N ARG A 162 7.63 19.25 7.39
CA ARG A 162 8.57 18.30 7.98
C ARG A 162 8.09 17.92 9.38
N GLY A 163 8.28 16.67 9.75
CA GLY A 163 7.99 16.21 11.10
C GLY A 163 7.48 14.78 11.15
N MET A 164 7.72 14.13 12.29
CA MET A 164 7.17 12.81 12.58
C MET A 164 5.71 12.96 13.01
N ARG A 165 4.81 12.25 12.35
CA ARG A 165 3.38 12.27 12.67
C ARG A 165 3.05 11.22 13.71
N LYS A 166 2.12 11.56 14.61
CA LYS A 166 1.69 10.66 15.69
C LYS A 166 1.01 9.41 15.13
N GLU A 167 0.27 9.57 14.03
CA GLU A 167 -0.51 8.51 13.38
C GLU A 167 0.38 7.42 12.77
N TRP A 168 1.66 7.69 12.52
CA TRP A 168 2.59 6.68 12.01
C TRP A 168 2.98 5.65 13.06
N GLY A 169 2.84 5.97 14.36
CA GLY A 169 2.89 5.00 15.47
C GLY A 169 3.98 3.93 15.35
N PRO A 170 3.63 2.62 15.38
CA PRO A 170 4.59 1.50 15.24
C PRO A 170 5.40 1.51 13.93
N TRP A 171 4.90 2.22 12.91
CA TRP A 171 5.49 2.29 11.58
C TRP A 171 6.41 3.49 11.40
N ALA A 172 6.72 4.26 12.45
CA ALA A 172 7.56 5.46 12.37
C ALA A 172 8.91 5.23 11.67
N ARG A 173 9.53 4.04 11.84
CA ARG A 173 10.80 3.69 11.15
C ARG A 173 10.71 3.73 9.62
N TRP A 174 9.52 3.51 9.05
CA TRP A 174 9.25 3.56 7.62
C TRP A 174 9.04 4.98 7.09
N HIS A 175 8.88 5.95 7.99
CA HIS A 175 8.46 7.32 7.66
C HIS A 175 9.57 8.37 7.84
N HIS A 176 10.81 7.95 8.13
CA HIS A 176 11.92 8.88 8.33
C HIS A 176 12.16 9.79 7.10
N ASP A 177 12.17 9.23 5.89
CA ASP A 177 12.49 9.99 4.68
C ASP A 177 11.39 11.01 4.33
N VAL A 178 10.12 10.65 4.56
CA VAL A 178 8.98 11.56 4.36
C VAL A 178 8.90 12.63 5.45
N ALA A 179 9.19 12.27 6.71
CA ALA A 179 9.31 13.23 7.81
C ALA A 179 10.38 14.30 7.55
N ALA A 180 11.43 13.92 6.83
CA ALA A 180 12.55 14.77 6.44
C ALA A 180 12.39 15.40 5.04
N SER A 181 11.20 15.36 4.43
CA SER A 181 10.91 16.03 3.17
C SER A 181 9.73 17.00 3.30
N THR A 182 9.45 17.74 2.23
CA THR A 182 8.32 18.68 2.13
C THR A 182 7.47 18.43 0.90
N GLY A 183 7.69 17.29 0.24
CA GLY A 183 7.15 16.95 -1.07
C GLY A 183 7.82 15.71 -1.65
N PHE A 184 7.38 15.32 -2.85
CA PHE A 184 7.98 14.22 -3.60
C PHE A 184 9.41 14.55 -4.01
N ARG A 185 10.27 13.53 -4.04
CA ARG A 185 11.62 13.61 -4.59
C ARG A 185 11.73 12.66 -5.77
N PRO A 186 12.34 13.07 -6.90
CA PRO A 186 12.63 12.18 -8.02
C PRO A 186 13.33 10.91 -7.56
N ARG A 187 13.17 9.81 -8.29
CA ARG A 187 13.84 8.57 -7.91
C ARG A 187 15.35 8.67 -8.11
N ASP A 188 16.11 8.13 -7.16
CA ASP A 188 17.54 7.90 -7.37
C ASP A 188 17.73 6.88 -8.50
N ALA A 189 18.85 6.90 -9.21
CA ALA A 189 19.18 5.82 -10.12
C ALA A 189 19.54 4.55 -9.32
N ILE A 190 19.17 3.37 -9.82
CA ILE A 190 19.71 2.10 -9.31
C ILE A 190 20.24 1.32 -10.51
N ASP A 191 21.49 0.87 -10.41
CA ASP A 191 22.05 -0.05 -11.40
C ASP A 191 21.64 -1.47 -11.04
N HIS A 192 20.62 -1.97 -11.74
CA HIS A 192 20.10 -3.31 -11.53
C HIS A 192 21.16 -4.39 -11.77
N SER A 193 22.10 -4.17 -12.69
CA SER A 193 23.11 -5.16 -13.09
C SER A 193 24.28 -5.25 -12.11
N ALA A 194 24.60 -4.15 -11.42
CA ALA A 194 25.69 -4.07 -10.46
C ALA A 194 25.25 -4.31 -9.00
N THR A 195 23.95 -4.50 -8.75
CA THR A 195 23.43 -4.62 -7.38
C THR A 195 23.55 -6.06 -6.87
N THR A 196 24.44 -6.28 -5.89
CA THR A 196 24.51 -7.56 -5.17
C THR A 196 23.34 -7.67 -4.19
N LEU A 197 22.58 -8.76 -4.29
CA LEU A 197 21.42 -9.01 -3.42
C LEU A 197 21.84 -9.67 -2.10
N PRO A 198 21.34 -9.17 -0.95
CA PRO A 198 21.36 -9.95 0.28
C PRO A 198 20.63 -11.29 0.09
N ALA A 199 21.14 -12.38 0.69
CA ALA A 199 20.60 -13.73 0.47
C ALA A 199 19.08 -13.85 0.69
N ARG A 200 18.51 -13.12 1.66
CA ARG A 200 17.07 -13.11 1.90
C ARG A 200 16.28 -12.40 0.80
N VAL A 201 16.84 -11.35 0.20
CA VAL A 201 16.25 -10.63 -0.93
C VAL A 201 16.30 -11.51 -2.18
N ASP A 202 17.47 -12.10 -2.45
CA ASP A 202 17.70 -13.01 -3.58
C ASP A 202 16.68 -14.17 -3.56
N ALA A 203 16.48 -14.78 -2.39
CA ALA A 203 15.58 -15.92 -2.20
C ALA A 203 14.10 -15.66 -2.56
N VAL A 204 13.65 -14.39 -2.59
CA VAL A 204 12.26 -14.02 -2.90
C VAL A 204 12.12 -13.19 -4.17
N TYR A 205 13.24 -12.77 -4.77
CA TYR A 205 13.27 -11.75 -5.81
C TYR A 205 12.45 -12.13 -7.03
N GLU A 206 12.70 -13.30 -7.61
CA GLU A 206 12.02 -13.77 -8.84
C GLU A 206 10.51 -13.86 -8.64
N LYS A 207 10.06 -14.41 -7.50
CA LYS A 207 8.63 -14.53 -7.20
C LYS A 207 7.95 -13.16 -7.03
N CYS A 208 8.66 -12.20 -6.43
CA CYS A 208 8.18 -10.82 -6.34
C CYS A 208 8.16 -10.13 -7.70
N LEU A 209 9.13 -10.44 -8.58
CA LEU A 209 9.20 -9.94 -9.95
C LEU A 209 8.05 -10.45 -10.80
N ASP A 210 7.73 -11.73 -10.74
CA ASP A 210 6.58 -12.30 -11.45
C ASP A 210 5.27 -11.61 -11.05
N ALA A 211 5.03 -11.45 -9.75
CA ALA A 211 3.84 -10.77 -9.24
C ALA A 211 3.82 -9.27 -9.64
N TYR A 212 4.97 -8.60 -9.61
CA TYR A 212 5.09 -7.22 -10.08
C TYR A 212 4.78 -7.09 -11.57
N LEU A 213 5.32 -7.97 -12.42
CA LEU A 213 5.05 -7.97 -13.86
C LEU A 213 3.56 -8.25 -14.15
N GLY A 214 2.92 -9.10 -13.35
CA GLY A 214 1.47 -9.30 -13.40
C GLY A 214 0.68 -8.00 -13.10
N MET A 215 1.14 -7.21 -12.12
CA MET A 215 0.54 -5.89 -11.84
C MET A 215 0.79 -4.87 -12.94
N VAL A 216 1.98 -4.89 -13.57
CA VAL A 216 2.29 -4.03 -14.73
C VAL A 216 1.35 -4.35 -15.89
N ALA A 217 1.16 -5.63 -16.22
CA ALA A 217 0.22 -6.04 -17.26
C ALA A 217 -1.23 -5.63 -16.96
N LEU A 218 -1.67 -5.71 -15.69
CA LEU A 218 -2.99 -5.20 -15.29
C LEU A 218 -3.10 -3.68 -15.47
N LYS A 219 -2.04 -2.93 -15.15
CA LYS A 219 -2.00 -1.47 -15.33
C LYS A 219 -2.13 -1.11 -16.81
N GLU A 220 -1.33 -1.75 -17.67
CA GLU A 220 -1.37 -1.53 -19.12
C GLU A 220 -2.74 -1.87 -19.71
N ALA A 221 -3.37 -2.95 -19.24
CA ALA A 221 -4.74 -3.28 -19.65
C ALA A 221 -5.76 -2.21 -19.22
N ALA A 222 -5.59 -1.61 -18.04
CA ALA A 222 -6.46 -0.54 -17.55
C ALA A 222 -6.30 0.76 -18.32
N ASP A 223 -5.07 1.13 -18.65
CA ASP A 223 -4.78 2.38 -19.36
C ASP A 223 -5.22 2.32 -20.83
N ASN A 224 -5.27 1.12 -21.43
CA ASN A 224 -5.81 0.90 -22.79
C ASN A 224 -7.35 0.81 -22.86
N ALA A 225 -8.03 0.73 -21.72
CA ALA A 225 -9.49 0.60 -21.66
C ALA A 225 -10.24 1.95 -21.58
N ILE A 226 -9.49 3.06 -21.49
CA ILE A 226 -9.97 4.45 -21.39
C ILE A 226 -9.75 5.15 -22.73
#